data_AF-A0A5N4DZ73-F1
#
_entry.id   AF-A0A5N4DZ73-F1
#
_cell.length_a   1.000
_cell.length_b   1.000
_cell.length_c   1.000
_cell.angle_alpha   90.00
_cell.angle_beta   90.00
_cell.angle_gamma   90.00
#
_symmetry.space_group_name_H-M   'P 1'
#
loop_
_entity.id
_entity.type
_entity.pdbx_description
1 polymer ?
#
loop_
_entity_poly.entity_id
_entity_poly.type
_entity_poly.pdbx_seq_one_letter_code
_entity_poly.pdbx_strand_id
1 'polypeptide(L)'
;MEQCIYKRKSDGIYIINLKRTREKLLPAAHVIVAIENPADVSVISSRHTGQLAVLKFAAATGATSFAGRFMPGTSLSRSRQLSGSRDFW
;
A
#
# COMPACT_ATOMS: atom_id res chain seq x y z
N MET A 1 15.91 -5.32 -7.80
CA MET A 1 15.73 -5.93 -6.45
C MET A 1 17.05 -6.39 -5.83
N GLU A 2 18.02 -6.81 -6.64
CA GLU A 2 19.34 -7.25 -6.17
C GLU A 2 20.07 -6.20 -5.32
N GLN A 3 19.89 -4.92 -5.63
CA GLN A 3 20.43 -3.81 -4.85
C GLN A 3 19.82 -3.67 -3.43
N CYS A 4 18.72 -4.34 -3.10
CA CYS A 4 18.14 -4.32 -1.75
C CYS A 4 18.64 -5.50 -0.89
N ILE A 5 19.43 -6.41 -1.48
CA ILE A 5 19.95 -7.61 -0.82
C ILE A 5 21.30 -7.25 -0.20
N TYR A 6 21.45 -7.54 1.09
CA TYR A 6 22.72 -7.42 1.79
C TYR A 6 23.56 -8.68 1.63
N LYS A 7 22.97 -9.83 1.96
CA LYS A 7 23.65 -11.13 1.91
C LYS A 7 22.63 -12.24 1.65
N ARG A 8 23.07 -13.28 0.94
CA ARG A 8 22.33 -14.54 0.80
C ARG A 8 22.90 -15.57 1.79
N LYS A 9 22.04 -16.24 2.56
CA LYS A 9 22.43 -17.38 3.40
C LYS A 9 22.56 -18.64 2.55
N SER A 10 23.31 -19.63 3.04
CA SER A 10 23.40 -20.98 2.44
C SER A 10 22.02 -21.61 2.24
N ASP A 11 21.08 -21.31 3.13
CA ASP A 11 19.72 -21.85 3.15
C ASP A 11 18.79 -21.22 2.09
N GLY A 12 19.34 -20.40 1.19
CA GLY A 12 18.58 -19.70 0.15
C GLY A 12 17.82 -18.46 0.62
N ILE A 13 17.87 -18.11 1.91
CA ILE A 13 17.22 -16.92 2.48
C ILE A 13 18.03 -15.65 2.14
N TYR A 14 17.33 -14.63 1.65
CA TYR A 14 17.91 -13.31 1.35
C TYR A 14 17.72 -12.35 2.52
N ILE A 15 18.81 -11.76 3.00
CA ILE A 15 18.79 -10.73 4.03
C ILE A 15 18.69 -9.36 3.34
N ILE A 16 17.66 -8.58 3.70
CA ILE A 16 17.42 -7.24 3.14
C ILE A 16 18.28 -6.20 3.89
N ASN A 17 18.88 -5.27 3.15
CA ASN A 17 19.64 -4.17 3.74
C ASN A 17 18.70 -3.09 4.31
N LEU A 18 18.67 -2.95 5.64
CA LEU A 18 17.79 -2.01 6.33
C LEU A 18 18.08 -0.53 6.00
N LYS A 19 19.36 -0.17 5.78
CA LYS A 19 19.74 1.21 5.42
C LYS A 19 19.15 1.58 4.05
N ARG A 20 19.29 0.70 3.07
CA ARG A 20 18.72 0.89 1.72
C ARG A 20 17.19 0.86 1.72
N THR A 21 16.57 0.10 2.62
CA THR A 21 15.11 0.15 2.80
C THR A 21 14.66 1.51 3.29
N ARG A 22 15.34 2.09 4.29
CA ARG A 22 15.00 3.43 4.80
C ARG A 22 15.18 4.52 3.74
N GLU A 23 16.23 4.43 2.92
CA GLU A 23 16.48 5.34 1.79
C GLU A 23 15.37 5.30 0.73
N LYS A 24 14.59 4.22 0.64
CA LYS A 24 13.40 4.13 -0.23
C LYS A 24 12.10 4.49 0.49
N LEU A 25 12.00 4.16 1.78
CA LEU A 25 10.79 4.36 2.57
C LEU A 25 10.51 5.84 2.84
N LEU A 26 11.52 6.62 3.23
CA LEU A 26 11.34 8.04 3.57
C LEU A 26 10.93 8.89 2.35
N PRO A 27 11.56 8.76 1.17
CA PRO A 27 11.10 9.49 -0.02
C PRO A 27 9.67 9.12 -0.43
N ALA A 28 9.29 7.85 -0.33
CA ALA A 28 7.92 7.42 -0.63
C ALA A 28 6.90 8.09 0.32
N ALA A 29 7.23 8.21 1.61
CA ALA A 29 6.39 8.92 2.57
C ALA A 29 6.25 10.41 2.21
N HIS A 30 7.33 11.08 1.82
CA HIS A 30 7.28 12.48 1.38
C HIS A 30 6.42 12.66 0.13
N VAL A 31 6.48 11.75 -0.84
CA VAL A 31 5.62 11.80 -2.03
C VAL A 31 4.14 11.68 -1.67
N ILE A 32 3.80 10.85 -0.69
CA ILE A 32 2.42 10.70 -0.21
C ILE A 32 1.95 11.98 0.49
N VAL A 33 2.79 12.58 1.34
CA VAL A 33 2.48 13.82 2.07
C VAL A 33 2.35 15.03 1.13
N ALA A 34 3.02 15.01 -0.03
CA ALA A 34 2.94 16.09 -1.01
C ALA A 34 1.58 16.16 -1.74
N ILE A 35 0.69 15.19 -1.54
CA ILE A 35 -0.65 15.18 -2.14
C ILE A 35 -1.59 15.99 -1.25
N GLU A 36 -2.21 17.03 -1.82
CA GLU A 36 -3.04 17.98 -1.07
C GLU A 36 -4.28 17.33 -0.45
N ASN A 37 -4.95 16.46 -1.21
CA ASN A 37 -6.13 15.73 -0.74
C ASN A 37 -5.75 14.28 -0.38
N PRO A 38 -5.77 13.88 0.91
CA PRO A 38 -5.39 12.54 1.32
C PRO A 38 -6.30 11.45 0.73
N ALA A 39 -7.57 11.79 0.38
CA ALA A 39 -8.51 10.83 -0.20
C ALA A 39 -8.11 10.36 -1.61
N ASP A 40 -7.26 11.12 -2.32
CA ASP A 40 -6.74 10.75 -3.63
C ASP A 40 -5.65 9.67 -3.55
N VAL A 41 -5.14 9.42 -2.34
CA VAL A 41 -4.23 8.31 -2.05
C VAL A 41 -5.05 7.05 -1.83
N SER A 42 -4.79 6.01 -2.63
CA SER A 42 -5.42 4.70 -2.46
C SER A 42 -4.44 3.68 -1.87
N VAL A 43 -4.91 2.92 -0.88
CA VAL A 43 -4.11 1.87 -0.22
C VAL A 43 -4.79 0.52 -0.41
N ILE A 44 -4.06 -0.45 -0.94
CA ILE A 44 -4.63 -1.70 -1.45
C ILE A 44 -3.86 -2.89 -0.87
N SER A 45 -4.59 -3.89 -0.39
CA SER A 45 -4.02 -5.22 -0.12
C SER A 45 -5.02 -6.33 -0.39
N SER A 46 -4.61 -7.30 -1.20
CA SER A 46 -5.37 -8.52 -1.47
C SER A 46 -5.11 -9.64 -0.45
N ARG A 47 -3.99 -9.55 0.30
CA ARG A 47 -3.60 -10.58 1.26
C ARG A 47 -4.28 -10.37 2.60
N HIS A 48 -4.79 -11.45 3.19
CA HIS A 48 -5.44 -11.42 4.50
C HIS A 48 -4.56 -10.78 5.59
N THR A 49 -3.26 -11.07 5.59
CA THR A 49 -2.29 -10.48 6.54
C THR A 49 -2.17 -8.97 6.45
N GLY A 50 -2.51 -8.37 5.31
CA GLY A 50 -2.40 -6.93 5.08
C GLY A 50 -3.71 -6.16 5.20
N GLN A 51 -4.87 -6.82 5.29
CA GLN A 51 -6.17 -6.14 5.30
C GLN A 51 -6.31 -5.18 6.48
N LEU A 52 -5.97 -5.64 7.70
CA LEU A 52 -6.01 -4.80 8.90
C LEU A 52 -5.02 -3.63 8.83
N ALA A 53 -3.84 -3.84 8.23
CA ALA A 53 -2.84 -2.78 8.08
C ALA A 53 -3.35 -1.67 7.15
N VAL A 54 -4.01 -2.04 6.05
CA VAL A 54 -4.62 -1.08 5.10
C VAL A 54 -5.72 -0.26 5.76
N LEU A 55 -6.62 -0.90 6.51
CA LEU A 55 -7.70 -0.20 7.22
C LEU A 55 -7.16 0.77 8.26
N LYS A 56 -6.17 0.35 9.06
CA LYS A 56 -5.54 1.22 10.06
C LYS A 56 -4.78 2.38 9.44
N PHE A 57 -4.10 2.14 8.33
CA PHE A 57 -3.36 3.18 7.61
C PHE A 57 -4.31 4.24 7.02
N ALA A 58 -5.40 3.81 6.39
CA ALA A 58 -6.43 4.69 5.88
C ALA A 58 -7.08 5.52 7.00
N ALA A 59 -7.42 4.90 8.14
CA ALA A 59 -7.95 5.60 9.30
C ALA A 59 -6.98 6.65 9.87
N ALA A 60 -5.67 6.39 9.84
CA ALA A 60 -4.66 7.32 10.34
C ALA A 60 -4.35 8.49 9.39
N THR A 61 -4.52 8.29 8.08
CA THR A 61 -4.06 9.23 7.04
C THR A 61 -5.23 9.93 6.33
N GLY A 62 -6.45 9.42 6.44
CA GLY A 62 -7.61 9.88 5.65
C GLY A 62 -7.61 9.36 4.20
N ALA A 63 -6.78 8.35 3.91
CA ALA A 63 -6.64 7.75 2.58
C ALA A 63 -7.78 6.77 2.25
N THR A 64 -8.01 6.52 0.96
CA THR A 64 -9.03 5.57 0.51
C THR A 64 -8.50 4.13 0.60
N SER A 65 -9.08 3.28 1.46
CA SER A 65 -8.67 1.87 1.61
C SER A 65 -9.45 0.89 0.75
N PHE A 66 -8.75 -0.10 0.18
CA PHE A 66 -9.31 -1.30 -0.41
C PHE A 66 -8.74 -2.55 0.29
N ALA A 67 -9.51 -3.11 1.22
CA ALA A 67 -9.19 -4.36 1.89
C ALA A 67 -9.86 -5.53 1.14
N GLY A 68 -9.07 -6.40 0.51
CA GLY A 68 -9.59 -7.59 -0.19
C GLY A 68 -9.42 -7.54 -1.71
N ARG A 69 -10.36 -8.14 -2.44
CA ARG A 69 -10.23 -8.33 -3.89
C ARG A 69 -10.38 -7.00 -4.63
N PHE A 70 -9.28 -6.53 -5.22
CA PHE A 70 -9.32 -5.41 -6.15
C PHE A 70 -10.01 -5.83 -7.46
N MET A 71 -11.15 -5.21 -7.78
CA MET A 71 -11.89 -5.53 -9.00
C MET A 71 -11.20 -4.91 -10.22
N PRO A 72 -11.03 -5.65 -11.33
CA PRO A 72 -10.55 -5.05 -12.56
C PRO A 72 -11.52 -3.93 -12.99
N GLY A 73 -10.97 -2.74 -13.26
CA GLY A 73 -11.74 -1.54 -13.60
C GLY A 73 -11.94 -0.54 -12.46
N THR A 74 -11.57 -0.86 -11.21
CA THR A 74 -11.72 0.07 -10.06
C THR A 74 -10.95 1.39 -10.24
N SER A 75 -9.78 1.38 -10.90
CA SER A 75 -9.00 2.60 -11.18
C SER A 75 -9.38 3.30 -12.48
N LEU A 76 -10.02 2.59 -13.42
CA LEU A 76 -10.26 3.08 -14.79
C LEU A 76 -11.70 3.60 -14.99
N SER A 77 -12.65 3.13 -14.18
CA SER A 77 -14.06 3.47 -14.33
C SER A 77 -14.53 4.45 -13.25
N ARG A 78 -14.87 5.67 -13.67
CA ARG A 78 -15.39 6.75 -12.81
C ARG A 78 -16.66 6.36 -12.04
N SER A 79 -17.48 5.47 -12.60
CA SER A 79 -18.76 5.06 -12.01
C SER A 79 -18.61 4.17 -10.77
N ARG A 80 -17.53 3.39 -10.65
CA ARG A 80 -17.33 2.44 -9.54
C ARG A 80 -16.63 3.03 -8.32
N GLN A 81 -15.99 4.18 -8.44
CA GLN A 81 -15.42 4.89 -7.28
C GLN A 81 -16.52 5.43 -6.34
N LEU A 82 -17.72 5.73 -6.86
CA LEU A 82 -18.83 6.31 -6.08
C LEU A 82 -19.75 5.29 -5.41
N SER A 83 -19.69 4.00 -5.81
CA SER A 83 -20.57 2.96 -5.27
C SER A 83 -20.00 2.21 -4.05
N GLY A 84 -18.84 2.62 -3.53
CA GLY A 84 -18.12 1.90 -2.47
C GLY A 84 -18.48 2.29 -1.04
N SER A 85 -19.44 3.20 -0.82
CA SER A 85 -19.69 3.79 0.51
C SER A 85 -20.84 3.18 1.32
N ARG A 86 -21.59 2.21 0.79
CA ARG A 86 -22.68 1.52 1.50
C ARG A 86 -22.77 0.12 0.92
N ASP A 87 -22.95 -0.92 1.72
CA ASP A 87 -23.15 -2.31 1.27
C ASP A 87 -21.88 -3.18 1.21
N PHE A 88 -21.10 -3.24 2.29
CA PHE A 88 -20.38 -4.46 2.67
C PHE A 88 -20.18 -4.49 4.20
N TRP A 89 -21.29 -4.60 4.91
CA TRP A 89 -21.45 -5.28 6.20
C TRP A 89 -22.66 -6.20 6.09
#